data_AF-A0A2Z7AAW2-F1
#
_entry.id   AF-A0A2Z7AAW2-F1
#
_cell.length_a   1.000
_cell.length_b   1.000
_cell.length_c   1.000
_cell.angle_alpha   90.00
_cell.angle_beta   90.00
_cell.angle_gamma   90.00
#
_symmetry.space_group_name_H-M   'P 1'
#
loop_
_entity.id
_entity.type
_entity.pdbx_description
1 polymer ?
#
loop_
_entity_poly.entity_id
_entity_poly.type
_entity_poly.pdbx_seq_one_letter_code
_entity_poly.pdbx_strand_id
1 'polypeptide(L)' 'MLMLIVWCRYVKVSNFIDSFGAEQWGKLQAWIDYEASFERFEVRLSNLAADRPVEPLLVYSMDLSKMWEGMDVSVGLSS' A
#
# COMPACT_ATOMS: atom_id res chain seq x y z
N MET A 1 -8.13 -18.43 1.85
CA MET A 1 -6.99 -18.50 0.92
C MET A 1 -7.33 -17.64 -0.29
N LEU A 2 -6.92 -16.38 -0.27
CA LEU A 2 -7.18 -15.43 -1.36
C LEU A 2 -5.83 -14.95 -1.88
N MET A 3 -5.52 -15.42 -3.08
CA MET A 3 -4.30 -15.21 -3.84
C MET A 3 -4.50 -13.92 -4.64
N LEU A 4 -3.78 -12.85 -4.28
CA LEU A 4 -3.78 -11.60 -5.06
C LEU A 4 -2.72 -11.73 -6.16
N ILE A 5 -3.22 -11.94 -7.37
CA ILE A 5 -2.49 -12.01 -8.63
C ILE A 5 -1.94 -10.62 -8.93
N VAL A 6 -0.62 -10.46 -8.85
CA VAL A 6 0.10 -9.27 -9.31
C VAL A 6 0.52 -9.54 -10.75
N TRP A 7 -0.23 -9.02 -11.73
CA TRP A 7 0.25 -8.94 -13.10
C TRP A 7 0.80 -7.54 -13.35
N CYS A 8 2.03 -7.53 -13.86
CA CYS A 8 2.84 -6.37 -14.19
C CYS A 8 2.04 -5.32 -14.99
N ARG A 9 1.62 -4.24 -14.30
CA ARG A 9 1.56 -2.85 -14.81
C ARG A 9 1.01 -1.85 -13.79
N TYR A 10 0.23 -2.28 -12.81
CA TYR A 10 -0.19 -1.42 -11.68
C TYR A 10 -0.46 -2.32 -10.47
N VAL A 11 0.39 -2.26 -9.44
CA VAL A 11 0.14 -3.01 -8.19
C VAL A 11 -0.75 -2.14 -7.31
N LYS A 12 -2.06 -2.35 -7.40
CA LYS A 12 -3.02 -1.72 -6.50
C LYS A 12 -3.33 -2.69 -5.37
N VAL A 13 -2.62 -2.54 -4.25
CA VAL A 13 -2.98 -3.22 -3.01
C VAL A 13 -3.98 -2.34 -2.29
N SER A 14 -5.27 -2.55 -2.57
CA SER A 14 -6.33 -1.81 -1.91
C SER A 14 -7.00 -2.66 -0.85
N ASN A 15 -6.92 -2.17 0.39
CA ASN A 15 -7.72 -2.49 1.57
C ASN A 15 -7.03 -3.39 2.62
N PHE A 16 -6.36 -2.75 3.58
CA PHE A 16 -5.89 -3.35 4.82
C PHE A 16 -6.69 -2.78 5.99
N ILE A 17 -7.12 -3.63 6.93
CA ILE A 17 -7.86 -3.23 8.15
C ILE A 17 -7.11 -3.73 9.37
N ASP A 18 -6.64 -2.82 10.23
CA ASP A 18 -6.04 -3.16 11.52
C ASP A 18 -6.65 -2.31 12.65
N SER A 19 -6.71 -2.88 13.86
CA SER A 19 -7.14 -2.19 15.06
C SER A 19 -5.93 -1.59 15.75
N PHE A 20 -5.68 -0.30 15.54
CA PHE A 20 -4.60 0.40 16.24
C PHE A 20 -5.05 0.67 17.68
N GLY A 21 -4.29 0.22 18.67
CA GLY A 21 -4.63 0.33 20.10
C GLY A 21 -4.52 1.74 20.69
N ALA A 22 -4.76 2.80 19.92
CA ALA A 22 -4.85 4.16 20.42
C ALA A 22 -6.33 4.51 20.57
N GLU A 23 -6.79 4.91 21.75
CA GLU A 23 -8.22 5.19 22.06
C GLU A 23 -8.90 6.23 21.13
N GLN A 24 -8.12 6.89 20.28
CA GLN A 24 -8.53 7.91 19.30
C GLN A 24 -8.58 7.41 17.84
N TRP A 25 -7.90 6.32 17.50
CA TRP A 25 -7.79 5.80 16.13
C TRP A 25 -8.30 4.36 16.13
N GLY A 26 -9.56 4.17 15.76
CA GLY A 26 -10.20 2.84 15.77
C GLY A 26 -9.65 1.90 14.69
N LYS A 27 -10.54 1.20 13.98
CA LYS A 27 -10.11 0.43 12.80
C LYS A 27 -9.62 1.41 11.74
N LEU A 28 -8.44 1.16 11.16
CA LEU A 28 -7.87 1.98 10.10
C LEU A 28 -7.93 1.25 8.77
N GLN A 29 -7.92 2.03 7.69
CA GLN A 29 -7.82 1.57 6.32
C GLN A 29 -6.61 2.19 5.64
N ALA A 30 -5.76 1.36 5.04
CA ALA A 30 -4.60 1.81 4.29
C ALA A 30 -4.72 1.50 2.79
N TRP A 31 -4.17 2.39 1.96
CA TRP A 31 -3.93 2.19 0.54
C TRP A 31 -2.46 2.42 0.24
N ILE A 32 -1.86 1.49 -0.48
CA ILE A 32 -0.47 1.58 -0.95
C ILE A 32 -0.52 1.52 -2.47
N ASP A 33 -0.13 2.62 -3.11
CA ASP A 33 -0.07 2.75 -4.55
C ASP A 33 1.39 2.89 -4.97
N TYR A 34 1.76 2.21 -6.06
CA TYR A 34 3.05 2.40 -6.71
C TYR A 34 2.84 2.87 -8.15
N GLU A 35 3.40 4.03 -8.48
CA GLU A 35 3.41 4.56 -9.84
C GLU A 35 4.82 4.41 -10.43
N ALA A 36 4.97 3.44 -11.33
CA ALA A 36 6.26 3.09 -11.93
C ALA A 36 6.84 4.24 -12.77
N SER A 37 5.99 5.07 -13.37
CA SER A 37 6.41 6.20 -14.21
C SER A 37 7.20 7.26 -13.43
N PHE A 38 6.95 7.35 -12.12
CA PHE A 38 7.61 8.30 -11.22
C PHE A 38 8.44 7.62 -10.14
N GLU A 39 8.60 6.29 -10.22
CA GLU A 39 9.29 5.47 -9.21
C GLU A 39 8.81 5.83 -7.80
N ARG A 40 7.49 5.95 -7.61
CA ARG A 40 6.92 6.56 -6.41
C ARG A 40 5.91 5.65 -5.73
N PHE A 41 6.12 5.45 -4.44
CA PHE A 41 5.15 4.93 -3.50
C PHE A 41 4.33 6.06 -2.87
N GLU A 42 3.04 5.84 -2.80
CA GLU A 42 2.11 6.67 -2.05
C GLU A 42 1.36 5.81 -1.06
N VAL A 43 1.39 6.21 0.21
CA VAL A 43 0.64 5.58 1.28
C VAL A 43 -0.42 6.55 1.75
N ARG A 44 -1.66 6.09 1.75
CA ARG A 44 -2.81 6.82 2.31
C ARG A 44 -3.34 6.01 3.49
N LEU A 45 -3.73 6.71 4.55
CA LEU A 45 -4.28 6.13 5.76
C LEU A 45 -5.52 6.91 6.15
N SER A 46 -6.59 6.21 6.52
CA SER A 46 -7.83 6.81 7.00
C SER A 46 -8.49 5.89 8.03
N ASN A 47 -9.53 6.40 8.70
CA ASN A 47 -10.40 5.55 9.50
C ASN A 47 -11.17 4.58 8.59
N LEU A 48 -11.51 3.42 9.12
CA LEU A 48 -12.31 2.43 8.40
C LEU A 48 -13.66 3.04 7.99
N ALA A 49 -14.06 2.81 6.75
CA ALA A 49 -15.26 3.35 6.11
C ALA A 49 -15.25 4.87 5.86
N ALA A 50 -14.15 5.57 6.12
CA ALA A 50 -13.94 6.92 5.61
C ALA A 50 -13.47 6.88 4.16
N ASP A 51 -13.77 7.94 3.42
CA ASP A 51 -13.32 8.07 2.03
C ASP A 51 -11.80 8.09 1.93
N ARG A 52 -11.30 7.58 0.80
CA ARG A 52 -9.86 7.58 0.50
C ARG A 52 -9.36 9.02 0.46
N PRO A 53 -8.36 9.39 1.28
CA PRO A 53 -7.77 10.73 1.23
C PRO A 53 -7.18 11.03 -0.15
N VAL A 54 -7.41 12.26 -0.64
CA VAL A 54 -6.80 12.75 -1.88
C VAL A 54 -5.30 12.88 -1.69
N GLU A 55 -4.90 13.52 -0.59
CA GLU A 55 -3.50 13.69 -0.23
C GLU A 55 -2.93 12.42 0.42
N PRO A 56 -1.79 11.92 -0.07
CA PRO A 56 -1.09 10.82 0.57
C PRO A 56 -0.50 11.25 1.91
N LEU A 57 -0.53 10.34 2.89
CA LEU A 57 0.13 10.53 4.19
C LEU A 57 1.65 10.46 4.03
N LEU A 58 2.12 9.54 3.19
CA LEU A 58 3.54 9.36 2.91
C LEU A 58 3.75 9.20 1.41
N VAL A 59 4.75 9.89 0.90
CA VAL A 59 5.25 9.74 -0.46
C VAL A 59 6.72 9.37 -0.39
N TYR A 60 7.10 8.29 -1.06
CA TYR A 60 8.48 7.83 -1.06
C TYR A 60 8.90 7.48 -2.49
N SER A 61 10.08 7.94 -2.91
CA SER A 61 10.62 7.63 -4.24
C SER A 61 11.56 6.44 -4.14
N MET A 62 11.27 5.38 -4.88
CA MET A 62 12.07 4.16 -4.95
C MET A 62 11.89 3.46 -6.28
N ASP A 63 13.01 3.13 -6.92
CA ASP A 63 13.06 2.29 -8.09
C ASP A 63 12.98 0.81 -7.68
N LEU A 64 11.78 0.24 -7.79
CA LEU A 64 11.55 -1.17 -7.50
C LEU A 64 12.25 -2.10 -8.49
N SER A 65 12.46 -1.64 -9.73
CA SER A 65 13.13 -2.46 -10.74
C SER A 65 14.59 -2.71 -10.37
N LYS A 66 15.26 -1.68 -9.84
CA LYS A 66 16.61 -1.80 -9.27
C LYS A 66 16.62 -2.60 -7.99
N MET A 67 15.67 -2.36 -7.07
CA MET A 67 15.67 -3.04 -5.78
C MET A 67 15.44 -4.56 -5.90
N TRP A 68 14.64 -4.98 -6.87
CA TRP A 68 14.27 -6.40 -7.06
C TRP A 68 15.07 -7.10 -8.14
N GLU A 69 15.95 -6.39 -8.86
CA GLU A 69 16.85 -6.93 -9.89
C GLU A 69 16.15 -7.84 -10.93
N GLY A 70 14.87 -7.55 -11.23
CA GLY A 70 14.07 -8.35 -12.17
C GLY A 70 13.58 -9.69 -11.63
N MET A 71 13.68 -9.95 -10.32
CA MET A 71 13.13 -11.13 -9.68
C MET A 71 11.63 -10.99 -9.40
N ASP A 72 10.93 -12.13 -9.37
CA ASP A 72 9.56 -12.19 -8.89
C ASP A 72 9.51 -11.92 -7.38
N VAL A 73 8.63 -11.02 -6.96
CA VAL A 73 8.48 -10.62 -5.56
C VAL A 73 7.10 -10.94 -5.04
N SER A 74 7.06 -11.51 -3.83
CA SER A 74 5.85 -11.70 -3.06
C SER A 74 5.67 -10.56 -2.06
N VAL A 75 4.44 -10.11 -1.91
CA VAL A 75 4.06 -9.12 -0.91
C VAL A 75 3.20 -9.77 0.17
N GLY A 76 3.50 -9.48 1.42
CA GLY A 76 2.82 -10.02 2.58
C GLY A 76 2.81 -9.01 3.71
N LEU A 77 1.95 -9.27 4.69
CA LEU A 77 1.86 -8.48 5.91
C LEU A 77 2.61 -9.22 7.02
N SER A 78 3.39 -8.49 7.82
CA SER A 78 4.11 -9.01 8.98
C SER A 78 3.98 -8.01 10.13
N SER A 79 3.93 -8.51 11.36
CA SER A 79 3.89 -7.73 12.61
C SER A 79 5.19 -7.84 13.38
#